data_AF-A0A7C7J9K8-F1
#
_entry.id   AF-A0A7C7J9K8-F1
#
_cell.length_a   1.000
_cell.length_b   1.000
_cell.length_c   1.000
_cell.angle_alpha   90.00
_cell.angle_beta   90.00
_cell.angle_gamma   90.00
#
_symmetry.space_group_name_H-M   'P 1'
#
loop_
_entity.id
_entity.type
_entity.pdbx_description
1 polymer ?
#
loop_
_entity_poly.entity_id
_entity_poly.type
_entity_poly.pdbx_seq_one_letter_code
_entity_poly.pdbx_strand_id
1 'polypeptide(L)'
;MNKIIITLIFSTFLLADFSANVQVSANAGSYNKMPDIAVDGNGTVHVVWINNDNNKNVFYAKSTDHGGTFSTPVQINMHNGYVSDIMYSG
;
A
#
# COMPACT_ATOMS: atom_id res chain seq x y z
N MET A 1 -25.35 38.76 -34.55
CA MET A 1 -24.53 38.78 -33.32
C MET A 1 -24.07 37.35 -33.09
N ASN A 2 -22.87 37.02 -33.56
CA ASN A 2 -22.40 35.63 -33.67
C ASN A 2 -21.87 35.18 -32.31
N LYS A 3 -22.55 34.23 -31.66
CA LYS A 3 -22.02 33.57 -30.46
C LYS A 3 -21.11 32.43 -30.91
N ILE A 4 -19.80 32.65 -30.81
CA ILE A 4 -18.79 31.60 -30.98
C ILE A 4 -18.85 30.73 -29.72
N ILE A 5 -19.30 29.48 -29.87
CA ILE A 5 -19.26 28.48 -28.81
C ILE A 5 -17.95 27.71 -28.99
N ILE A 6 -17.01 27.89 -28.05
CA ILE A 6 -15.77 27.12 -27.99
C ILE A 6 -16.07 25.86 -27.18
N THR A 7 -16.26 24.73 -27.86
CA THR A 7 -16.36 23.42 -27.20
C THR A 7 -14.95 22.88 -27.01
N LEU A 8 -14.42 22.95 -25.78
CA LEU A 8 -13.21 22.23 -25.39
C LEU A 8 -13.55 20.75 -25.23
N ILE A 9 -13.27 19.95 -26.27
CA ILE A 9 -13.23 18.49 -26.12
C ILE A 9 -11.94 18.18 -25.37
N PHE A 10 -12.02 18.02 -24.05
CA PHE A 10 -10.97 17.35 -23.29
C PHE A 10 -11.03 15.86 -23.65
N SER A 11 -10.38 15.48 -24.76
CA SER A 11 -9.95 14.10 -24.91
C SER A 11 -8.87 13.90 -23.87
N THR A 12 -9.24 13.39 -22.69
CA THR A 12 -8.26 12.88 -21.75
C THR A 12 -7.62 11.67 -22.40
N PHE A 13 -6.48 11.91 -23.06
CA PHE A 13 -5.49 10.86 -23.24
C PHE A 13 -5.30 10.23 -21.86
N LEU A 14 -5.64 8.94 -21.75
CA LEU A 14 -5.27 8.11 -20.59
C LEU A 14 -3.74 8.05 -20.56
N LEU A 15 -3.10 9.09 -20.03
CA LEU A 15 -1.79 8.91 -19.44
C LEU A 15 -2.07 8.14 -18.16
N ALA A 16 -1.92 6.82 -18.24
CA ALA A 16 -1.90 5.98 -17.05
C ALA A 16 -0.66 6.37 -16.26
N ASP A 17 -0.81 7.35 -15.38
CA ASP A 17 0.18 7.69 -14.38
C ASP A 17 -0.15 6.94 -13.07
N PHE A 18 0.80 6.90 -12.16
CA PHE A 18 0.57 6.37 -10.83
C PHE A 18 -0.50 7.21 -10.11
N SER A 19 -1.33 6.54 -9.31
CA SER A 19 -2.19 7.23 -8.37
C SER A 19 -1.36 7.97 -7.31
N ALA A 20 -2.02 8.78 -6.50
CA ALA A 20 -1.40 9.33 -5.31
C ALA A 20 -0.84 8.20 -4.41
N ASN A 21 0.27 8.49 -3.72
CA ASN A 21 0.89 7.56 -2.78
C ASN A 21 -0.07 7.25 -1.61
N VAL A 22 -0.18 5.98 -1.27
CA VAL A 22 -0.95 5.51 -0.11
C VAL A 22 0.00 4.93 0.92
N GLN A 23 -0.05 5.46 2.15
CA GLN A 23 0.74 4.93 3.24
C GLN A 23 0.07 3.70 3.84
N VAL A 24 0.56 2.51 3.46
CA VAL A 24 0.03 1.22 3.95
C VAL A 24 0.23 1.05 5.46
N SER A 25 1.39 1.46 5.98
CA SER A 25 1.77 1.31 7.38
C SER A 25 1.22 2.43 8.29
N ALA A 26 0.14 3.10 7.88
CA ALA A 26 -0.45 4.18 8.65
C ALA A 26 -0.79 3.71 10.07
N ASN A 27 -0.32 4.44 11.09
CA ASN A 27 -0.47 4.09 12.52
C ASN A 27 0.28 2.82 12.97
N ALA A 28 1.12 2.21 12.14
CA ALA A 28 1.93 1.05 12.52
C ALA A 28 3.29 1.44 13.12
N GLY A 29 3.46 2.69 13.53
CA GLY A 29 4.73 3.24 14.01
C GLY A 29 5.65 3.71 12.87
N SER A 30 6.89 4.03 13.21
CA SER A 30 7.87 4.71 12.37
C SER A 30 8.93 3.78 11.79
N TYR A 31 9.33 2.72 12.50
CA TYR A 31 10.43 1.86 12.08
C TYR A 31 9.99 0.62 11.28
N ASN A 32 9.34 0.89 10.14
CA ASN A 32 8.83 -0.13 9.21
C ASN A 32 9.88 -0.50 8.17
N LYS A 33 10.08 -1.80 7.91
CA LYS A 33 11.08 -2.31 6.96
C LYS A 33 10.65 -3.64 6.36
N MET A 34 11.37 -4.05 5.31
CA MET A 34 11.22 -5.36 4.66
C MET A 34 9.76 -5.65 4.26
N PRO A 35 9.12 -4.76 3.45
CA PRO A 35 7.80 -5.04 2.96
C PRO A 35 7.84 -6.20 1.96
N ASP A 36 6.79 -7.01 1.98
CA ASP A 36 6.47 -7.97 0.92
C ASP A 36 5.01 -7.81 0.52
N ILE A 37 4.70 -8.10 -0.76
CA ILE A 37 3.40 -7.82 -1.37
C ILE A 37 2.96 -8.93 -2.31
N ALA A 38 1.70 -9.32 -2.20
CA ALA A 38 1.07 -10.28 -3.10
C ALA A 38 -0.35 -9.83 -3.47
N VAL A 39 -0.84 -10.24 -4.65
CA VAL A 39 -2.20 -9.98 -5.11
C VAL A 39 -2.92 -11.31 -5.33
N ASP A 40 -4.10 -11.49 -4.74
CA ASP A 40 -4.90 -12.70 -4.92
C ASP A 40 -5.72 -12.69 -6.23
N GLY A 41 -6.42 -13.78 -6.52
CA GLY A 41 -7.24 -13.90 -7.73
C GLY A 41 -8.46 -12.97 -7.79
N ASN A 42 -8.85 -12.35 -6.67
CA ASN A 42 -9.92 -11.36 -6.60
C ASN A 42 -9.37 -9.92 -6.75
N GLY A 43 -8.05 -9.75 -6.89
CA GLY A 43 -7.41 -8.45 -6.91
C GLY A 43 -7.21 -7.83 -5.53
N THR A 44 -7.36 -8.60 -4.45
CA THR A 44 -7.01 -8.15 -3.10
C THR A 44 -5.51 -8.02 -2.99
N VAL A 45 -5.03 -6.85 -2.56
CA VAL A 45 -3.61 -6.61 -2.31
C VAL A 45 -3.31 -6.95 -0.85
N HIS A 46 -2.33 -7.79 -0.63
CA HIS A 46 -1.84 -8.20 0.69
C HIS A 46 -0.44 -7.64 0.90
N VAL A 47 -0.23 -6.91 1.99
CA VAL A 47 1.08 -6.35 2.32
C VAL A 47 1.46 -6.79 3.72
N VAL A 48 2.66 -7.32 3.87
CA VAL A 48 3.28 -7.61 5.16
C VAL A 48 4.57 -6.82 5.31
N TRP A 49 4.94 -6.47 6.53
CA TRP A 49 6.21 -5.81 6.82
C TRP A 49 6.63 -6.08 8.25
N ILE A 50 7.88 -5.72 8.56
CA ILE A 50 8.39 -5.74 9.92
C ILE A 50 8.34 -4.32 10.49
N ASN A 51 7.79 -4.16 11.69
CA ASN A 51 7.97 -2.95 12.49
C ASN A 51 8.90 -3.23 13.67
N ASN A 52 9.80 -2.29 13.95
CA ASN A 52 10.86 -2.40 14.94
C ASN A 52 10.75 -1.40 16.11
N ASP A 53 9.63 -0.67 16.27
CA ASP A 53 9.52 0.38 17.30
C ASP A 53 9.46 -0.20 18.71
N ASN A 54 8.71 -1.29 18.92
CA ASN A 54 8.49 -1.92 20.23
C ASN A 54 8.69 -3.45 20.13
N ASN A 55 9.95 -3.84 19.93
CA ASN A 55 10.37 -5.17 19.48
C ASN A 55 10.03 -5.41 18.01
N LYS A 56 10.75 -6.36 17.41
CA LYS A 56 10.52 -6.77 16.02
C LYS A 56 9.23 -7.58 15.91
N ASN A 57 8.25 -7.06 15.17
CA ASN A 57 6.95 -7.71 14.96
C ASN A 57 6.58 -7.67 13.47
N VAL A 58 5.77 -8.65 13.05
CA VAL A 58 5.24 -8.69 11.68
C VAL A 58 3.85 -8.05 11.69
N PHE A 59 3.67 -7.09 10.80
CA PHE A 59 2.41 -6.40 10.58
C PHE A 59 1.85 -6.73 9.21
N TYR A 60 0.54 -6.58 9.09
CA TYR A 60 -0.22 -6.86 7.88
C TYR A 60 -1.31 -5.81 7.65
N ALA A 61 -1.53 -5.48 6.38
CA ALA A 61 -2.69 -4.74 5.92
C ALA A 61 -3.10 -5.25 4.52
N LYS A 62 -4.37 -5.05 4.16
CA LYS A 62 -4.88 -5.43 2.84
C LYS A 62 -5.71 -4.32 2.21
N SER A 63 -5.79 -4.35 0.88
CA SER A 63 -6.69 -3.52 0.08
C SER A 63 -7.62 -4.42 -0.72
N THR A 64 -8.90 -4.10 -0.73
CA THR A 64 -9.92 -4.75 -1.58
C THR A 64 -10.38 -3.85 -2.73
N ASP A 65 -9.75 -2.69 -2.90
CA ASP A 65 -10.04 -1.67 -3.91
C ASP A 65 -8.79 -1.40 -4.78
N HIS A 66 -8.03 -2.46 -5.07
CA HIS A 66 -6.86 -2.46 -5.96
C HIS A 66 -5.76 -1.46 -5.57
N GLY A 67 -5.56 -1.26 -4.27
CA GLY A 67 -4.52 -0.38 -3.72
C GLY A 67 -4.98 1.05 -3.42
N GLY A 68 -6.27 1.37 -3.61
CA GLY A 68 -6.82 2.69 -3.30
C GLY A 68 -6.81 3.02 -1.81
N THR A 69 -7.19 2.05 -0.98
CA THR A 69 -7.19 2.13 0.49
C THR A 69 -6.74 0.82 1.12
N PHE A 70 -6.12 0.91 2.29
CA PHE A 70 -5.67 -0.25 3.06
C PHE A 70 -6.38 -0.30 4.41
N SER A 71 -6.64 -1.52 4.88
CA SER A 71 -7.13 -1.77 6.24
C SER A 71 -6.16 -1.22 7.28
N THR A 72 -6.66 -0.90 8.48
CA THR A 72 -5.79 -0.62 9.64
C THR A 72 -4.77 -1.75 9.81
N PRO A 73 -3.46 -1.44 9.93
CA PRO A 73 -2.44 -2.43 10.19
C PRO A 73 -2.71 -3.26 11.44
N VAL A 74 -2.45 -4.57 11.34
CA VAL A 74 -2.57 -5.50 12.47
C VAL A 74 -1.26 -6.25 12.66
N GLN A 75 -0.85 -6.46 13.91
CA GLN A 75 0.22 -7.38 14.25
C GLN A 75 -0.27 -8.82 14.05
N ILE A 76 0.52 -9.65 13.37
CA ILE A 76 0.13 -11.05 13.06
C ILE A 76 0.97 -12.11 13.77
N ASN A 77 2.12 -11.76 14.35
CA ASN A 77 2.90 -12.69 15.17
C ASN A 77 2.34 -12.79 16.60
N MET A 78 2.28 -14.01 17.14
CA MET A 78 1.70 -14.30 18.46
C MET A 78 2.59 -13.82 19.64
N HIS A 79 3.91 -13.80 19.45
CA HIS A 79 4.87 -13.44 20.50
C HIS A 79 5.72 -12.25 20.06
N ASN A 80 5.72 -11.20 20.88
CA ASN A 80 6.41 -9.96 20.56
C ASN A 80 7.93 -10.17 20.48
N GLY A 81 8.57 -9.64 19.44
CA GLY A 81 10.03 -9.72 19.28
C GLY A 81 10.58 -11.04 18.72
N TYR A 82 9.73 -12.05 18.53
CA TYR A 82 10.13 -13.35 17.98
C TYR A 82 9.98 -13.39 16.46
N VAL A 83 10.74 -12.53 15.79
CA VAL A 83 10.77 -12.45 14.34
C VAL A 83 12.23 -12.51 13.87
N SER A 84 12.54 -13.52 13.07
CA SER A 84 13.80 -13.59 12.32
C SER A 84 13.56 -13.04 10.92
N ASP A 85 14.32 -12.03 10.53
CA ASP A 85 14.45 -11.64 9.13
C ASP A 85 15.72 -12.27 8.57
N ILE A 86 15.62 -12.80 7.36
CA ILE A 86 16.80 -13.16 6.57
C ILE A 86 16.85 -12.14 5.44
N MET A 87 17.85 -11.26 5.45
CA MET A 87 18.13 -10.47 4.26
C MET A 87 18.66 -11.44 3.20
N TYR A 88 17.90 -11.62 2.12
CA TYR A 88 18.49 -12.12 0.88
C TYR A 88 19.33 -10.96 0.32
N SER A 89 20.62 -10.92 0.65
CA SER A 89 21.58 -10.17 -0.17
C SER A 89 21.84 -11.06 -1.39
N GLY A 90 21.13 -10.78 -2.49
CA GLY A 90 21.48 -11.36 -3.79
C GLY A 90 22.93 -11.07 -4.17
#